data_AF-A0AAV4BPM0-F1
#
_entry.id   AF-A0AAV4BPM0-F1
#
_cell.length_a   1.000
_cell.length_b   1.000
_cell.length_c   1.000
_cell.angle_alpha   90.00
_cell.angle_beta   90.00
_cell.angle_gamma   90.00
#
_symmetry.space_group_name_H-M   'P 1'
#
loop_
_entity.id
_entity.type
_entity.pdbx_description
1 polymer ?
#
loop_
_entity_poly.entity_id
_entity_poly.type
_entity_poly.pdbx_seq_one_letter_code
_entity_poly.pdbx_strand_id
1 'polypeptide(L)'
;MYCRKAKLKLPMKSILKEYKSGKARLLTMLEEPDDPVVKTVQPSLKTGRKWKVTEAVDEAKECLKMKEVIGQTQTDRRGLGSTTAKWWSKTEGKEKRDMIIDEIRNKEDSTRVKKAVQQSRQDRDREELETHLKKTYSDPTREIPLEETTGLVWPAAPGIKFDSKPPSLQEVIAVVNKARAKSAPGPNGVPYLPQ
;
A
#
# COMPACT_ATOMS: atom_id res chain seq x y z
N MET A 1 -16.45 -16.05 13.00
CA MET A 1 -15.19 -16.61 12.45
C MET A 1 -14.35 -15.48 11.87
N TYR A 2 -13.48 -14.83 12.66
CA TYR A 2 -12.53 -13.84 12.13
C TYR A 2 -11.12 -14.42 12.24
N CYS A 3 -10.41 -14.48 11.12
CA CYS A 3 -9.07 -15.05 11.03
C CYS A 3 -8.06 -14.13 11.75
N ARG A 4 -7.67 -14.48 12.98
CA ARG A 4 -6.66 -13.74 13.78
C ARG A 4 -5.24 -13.71 13.15
N LYS A 5 -5.01 -14.49 12.09
CA LYS A 5 -3.68 -14.67 11.46
C LYS A 5 -3.57 -14.09 10.05
N ALA A 6 -4.68 -13.66 9.44
CA ALA A 6 -4.63 -12.97 8.16
C ALA A 6 -4.16 -11.53 8.42
N LYS A 7 -2.83 -11.30 8.32
CA LYS A 7 -2.29 -9.93 8.32
C LYS A 7 -2.86 -9.22 7.10
N LEU A 8 -3.90 -8.40 7.29
CA LEU A 8 -4.43 -7.53 6.25
C LEU A 8 -3.29 -6.63 5.77
N LYS A 9 -2.79 -6.87 4.56
CA LYS A 9 -1.88 -5.93 3.92
C LYS A 9 -2.70 -4.69 3.60
N LEU A 10 -2.27 -3.54 4.10
CA LEU A 10 -2.92 -2.28 3.73
C LEU A 10 -2.95 -2.20 2.20
N PRO A 11 -4.14 -2.03 1.58
CA PRO A 11 -4.32 -2.14 0.13
C PRO A 11 -3.62 -1.00 -0.64
N MET A 12 -2.86 -0.14 0.04
CA MET A 12 -2.13 0.96 -0.55
C MET A 12 -0.70 1.02 -0.02
N LYS A 13 0.25 1.13 -0.96
CA LYS A 13 1.64 1.48 -0.66
C LYS A 13 1.66 2.92 -0.13
N SER A 14 2.36 3.15 0.98
CA SER A 14 2.48 4.49 1.54
C SER A 14 3.29 5.37 0.59
N ILE A 15 2.83 6.62 0.38
CA ILE A 15 3.60 7.63 -0.36
C ILE A 15 5.00 7.79 0.25
N LEU A 16 5.11 7.73 1.58
CA LEU A 16 6.38 7.82 2.28
C LEU A 16 7.31 6.63 1.98
N LYS A 17 6.74 5.42 1.85
CA LYS A 17 7.49 4.22 1.48
C LYS A 17 8.08 4.37 0.08
N GLU A 18 7.28 4.80 -0.88
CA GLU A 18 7.75 5.01 -2.26
C GLU A 18 8.78 6.13 -2.31
N TYR A 19 8.53 7.26 -1.64
CA TYR A 19 9.49 8.37 -1.54
C TYR A 19 10.85 7.92 -0.98
N LYS A 20 10.85 7.23 0.17
CA LYS A 20 12.10 6.75 0.80
C LYS A 20 12.82 5.74 -0.10
N SER A 21 12.09 4.79 -0.65
CA SER A 21 12.67 3.77 -1.54
C SER A 21 13.21 4.37 -2.85
N GLY A 22 12.55 5.39 -3.40
CA GLY A 22 13.00 6.11 -4.59
C GLY A 22 14.26 6.93 -4.34
N LYS A 23 14.33 7.64 -3.20
CA LYS A 23 15.53 8.38 -2.80
C LYS A 23 16.71 7.44 -2.54
N ALA A 24 16.48 6.31 -1.87
CA ALA A 24 17.53 5.33 -1.59
C ALA A 24 18.02 4.64 -2.87
N ARG A 25 17.11 4.33 -3.80
CA ARG A 25 17.47 3.84 -5.13
C ARG A 25 18.38 4.84 -5.86
N LEU A 26 18.01 6.11 -5.85
CA LEU A 26 18.81 7.15 -6.49
C LEU A 26 20.19 7.28 -5.83
N LEU A 27 20.27 7.25 -4.49
CA LEU A 27 21.56 7.32 -3.78
C LEU A 27 22.46 6.15 -4.15
N THR A 28 21.93 4.93 -4.08
CA THR A 28 22.72 3.73 -4.38
C THR A 28 23.14 3.65 -5.84
N MET A 29 22.36 4.22 -6.78
CA MET A 29 22.78 4.40 -8.17
C MET A 29 23.90 5.43 -8.33
N LEU A 30 23.93 6.47 -7.49
CA LEU A 30 24.96 7.51 -7.51
C LEU A 30 26.24 7.10 -6.75
N GLU A 31 26.18 6.09 -5.88
CA GLU A 31 27.36 5.51 -5.21
C GLU A 31 28.21 4.67 -6.17
N GLU A 32 27.58 3.93 -7.09
CA GLU A 32 28.25 3.11 -8.11
C GLU A 32 27.75 3.49 -9.53
N PRO A 33 28.03 4.72 -10.01
CA PRO A 33 27.59 5.15 -11.33
C PRO A 33 28.45 4.47 -12.41
N ASP A 34 27.86 4.09 -13.53
CA ASP A 34 28.62 3.59 -14.69
C ASP A 34 29.25 4.75 -15.49
N ASP A 35 28.56 5.90 -15.54
CA ASP A 35 28.92 7.07 -16.34
C ASP A 35 30.12 7.85 -15.76
N PRO A 36 31.20 8.08 -16.54
CA PRO A 36 32.37 8.81 -16.08
C PRO A 36 32.08 10.25 -15.65
N VAL A 37 31.13 10.95 -16.29
CA VAL A 37 30.80 12.35 -15.94
C VAL A 37 30.18 12.41 -14.55
N VAL A 38 29.29 11.47 -14.24
CA VAL A 38 28.63 11.39 -12.92
C VAL A 38 29.65 11.05 -11.83
N LYS A 39 30.65 10.20 -12.12
CA LYS A 39 31.77 9.91 -11.20
C LYS A 39 32.57 11.16 -10.85
N THR A 40 32.77 12.06 -11.81
CA THR A 40 33.52 13.31 -11.58
C THR A 40 32.71 14.31 -10.78
N VAL A 41 31.42 14.47 -11.09
CA VAL A 41 30.57 15.51 -10.48
C VAL A 41 30.15 15.16 -9.05
N GLN A 42 29.98 13.87 -8.73
CA GLN A 42 29.51 13.38 -7.42
C GLN A 42 28.34 14.19 -6.83
N PRO A 43 27.19 14.22 -7.52
CA PRO A 43 26.07 15.06 -7.12
C PRO A 43 25.53 14.65 -5.75
N SER A 44 25.34 15.63 -4.87
CA SER A 44 24.76 15.40 -3.54
C SER A 44 23.23 15.32 -3.59
N LEU A 45 22.68 14.33 -2.88
CA LEU A 45 21.23 14.15 -2.80
C LEU A 45 20.60 14.98 -1.68
N LYS A 46 19.85 16.00 -2.08
CA LYS A 46 19.00 16.76 -1.15
C LYS A 46 17.87 15.88 -0.63
N THR A 47 17.93 15.59 0.67
CA THR A 47 16.88 14.93 1.45
C THR A 47 16.37 15.90 2.52
N GLY A 48 15.16 15.67 3.02
CA GLY A 48 14.53 16.61 3.95
C GLY A 48 15.17 16.60 5.34
N ARG A 49 14.85 17.61 6.16
CA ARG A 49 15.38 17.76 7.53
C ARG A 49 15.14 16.53 8.43
N LYS A 50 13.98 15.89 8.31
CA LYS A 50 13.53 14.82 9.22
C LYS A 50 14.07 13.43 8.86
N TRP A 51 14.60 13.24 7.65
CA TRP A 51 15.03 11.94 7.19
C TRP A 51 16.13 12.10 6.15
N LYS A 52 17.30 11.54 6.47
CA LYS A 52 18.46 11.50 5.59
C LYS A 52 18.59 10.14 4.96
N VAL A 53 18.89 10.13 3.66
CA VAL A 53 18.94 8.89 2.88
C VAL A 53 20.25 8.12 3.10
N THR A 54 21.35 8.82 3.36
CA THR A 54 22.67 8.22 3.63
C THR A 54 22.61 7.33 4.86
N GLU A 55 22.19 7.89 5.99
CA GLU A 55 22.00 7.18 7.27
C GLU A 55 21.06 5.97 7.10
N ALA A 56 19.97 6.12 6.35
CA ALA A 56 19.01 5.04 6.13
C ALA A 56 19.58 3.90 5.25
N VAL A 57 20.43 4.22 4.28
CA VAL A 57 21.11 3.24 3.42
C VAL A 57 22.19 2.52 4.23
N ASP A 58 22.95 3.22 5.07
CA ASP A 58 23.97 2.62 5.93
C ASP A 58 23.34 1.65 6.94
N GLU A 59 22.25 2.08 7.61
CA GLU A 59 21.49 1.22 8.52
C GLU A 59 20.87 0.01 7.80
N ALA A 60 20.52 0.15 6.52
CA ALA A 60 20.05 -0.97 5.70
C ALA A 60 21.18 -1.94 5.36
N LYS A 61 22.35 -1.43 4.98
CA LYS A 61 23.56 -2.24 4.73
C LYS A 61 23.96 -3.03 5.98
N GLU A 62 23.93 -2.43 7.16
CA GLU A 62 24.19 -3.10 8.45
C GLU A 62 23.17 -4.19 8.77
N CYS A 63 21.88 -3.92 8.55
CA CYS A 63 20.84 -4.94 8.71
C CYS A 63 21.02 -6.12 7.76
N LEU A 64 21.44 -5.89 6.51
CA LEU A 64 21.71 -6.97 5.55
C LEU A 64 22.93 -7.80 5.96
N LYS A 65 24.00 -7.17 6.45
CA LYS A 65 25.15 -7.89 7.04
C LYS A 65 24.72 -8.74 8.24
N MET A 66 23.88 -8.19 9.12
CA MET A 66 23.36 -8.93 10.27
C MET A 66 22.51 -10.13 9.84
N LYS A 67 21.64 -9.96 8.83
CA LYS A 67 20.85 -11.07 8.27
C LYS A 67 21.71 -12.15 7.64
N GLU A 68 22.83 -11.78 7.03
CA GLU A 68 23.80 -12.73 6.50
C GLU A 68 24.48 -13.54 7.61
N VAL A 69 24.84 -12.92 8.73
CA VAL A 69 25.41 -13.62 9.91
C VAL A 69 24.41 -14.58 10.54
N ILE A 70 23.17 -14.14 10.71
CA ILE A 70 22.09 -14.97 11.25
C ILE A 70 21.79 -16.14 10.30
N GLY A 71 21.99 -15.93 9.00
CA GLY A 71 21.69 -16.89 7.96
C GLY A 71 20.18 -17.04 7.73
N GLN A 72 19.81 -18.15 7.09
CA GLN A 72 18.42 -18.37 6.71
C GLN A 72 17.58 -18.78 7.92
N THR A 73 16.70 -17.88 8.36
CA THR A 73 15.73 -18.18 9.41
C THR A 73 14.46 -18.76 8.84
N GLN A 74 13.80 -19.62 9.63
CA GLN A 74 12.46 -20.07 9.29
C GLN A 74 11.49 -18.90 9.34
N THR A 75 10.97 -18.51 8.19
CA THR A 75 9.87 -17.55 8.11
C THR A 75 8.53 -18.29 8.20
N ASP A 76 7.71 -17.93 9.18
CA ASP A 76 6.39 -18.53 9.41
C ASP A 76 6.45 -20.06 9.58
N ARG A 77 5.41 -20.78 9.16
CA ARG A 77 5.32 -22.25 9.22
C ARG A 77 5.66 -22.90 7.88
N ARG A 78 6.49 -22.25 7.05
CA ARG A 78 6.83 -22.73 5.71
C ARG A 78 7.85 -23.88 5.69
N GLY A 79 8.48 -24.18 6.83
CA GLY A 79 9.51 -25.21 6.93
C GLY A 79 10.87 -24.75 6.39
N LEU A 80 11.88 -25.60 6.58
CA LEU A 80 13.24 -25.40 6.06
C LEU A 80 13.24 -25.56 4.53
N GLY A 81 14.03 -24.75 3.82
CA GLY A 81 14.20 -24.84 2.36
C GLY A 81 13.14 -24.13 1.51
N SER A 82 12.08 -23.57 2.08
CA SER A 82 11.03 -22.85 1.33
C SER A 82 11.48 -21.56 0.64
N THR A 83 12.67 -21.05 0.95
CA THR A 83 13.15 -19.75 0.47
C THR A 83 14.59 -19.89 0.01
N THR A 84 14.89 -19.38 -1.17
CA THR A 84 16.25 -19.31 -1.71
C THR A 84 17.05 -18.29 -0.92
N ALA A 85 18.18 -18.71 -0.36
CA ALA A 85 19.06 -17.83 0.39
C ALA A 85 19.69 -16.79 -0.55
N LYS A 86 19.54 -15.51 -0.22
CA LYS A 86 20.25 -14.40 -0.87
C LYS A 86 21.32 -13.91 0.08
N TRP A 87 22.58 -13.98 -0.37
CA TRP A 87 23.75 -13.65 0.44
C TRP A 87 24.24 -12.26 0.07
N TRP A 88 24.23 -11.33 1.03
CA TRP A 88 24.62 -9.94 0.79
C TRP A 88 26.05 -9.81 0.26
N SER A 89 26.99 -10.61 0.79
CA SER A 89 28.38 -10.66 0.33
C SER A 89 28.54 -11.13 -1.12
N LYS A 90 27.63 -11.97 -1.63
CA LYS A 90 27.70 -12.55 -2.98
C LYS A 90 26.91 -11.77 -4.02
N THR A 91 26.12 -10.79 -3.59
CA THR A 91 25.30 -9.96 -4.50
C THR A 91 26.05 -8.72 -4.94
N GLU A 92 25.93 -8.40 -6.22
CA GLU A 92 26.56 -7.24 -6.84
C GLU A 92 25.56 -6.43 -7.68
N GLY A 93 25.92 -5.18 -7.98
CA GLY A 93 25.16 -4.29 -8.86
C GLY A 93 23.69 -4.12 -8.47
N LYS A 94 22.79 -4.42 -9.41
CA LYS A 94 21.34 -4.20 -9.24
C LYS A 94 20.75 -5.04 -8.11
N GLU A 95 21.16 -6.30 -7.96
CA GLU A 95 20.60 -7.18 -6.92
C GLU A 95 20.91 -6.66 -5.53
N LYS A 96 22.14 -6.18 -5.33
CA LYS A 96 22.59 -5.54 -4.10
C LYS A 96 21.76 -4.30 -3.78
N ARG A 97 21.52 -3.45 -4.78
CA ARG A 97 20.64 -2.28 -4.64
C ARG A 97 19.21 -2.66 -4.29
N ASP A 98 18.66 -3.67 -4.95
CA ASP A 98 17.30 -4.16 -4.69
C ASP A 98 17.17 -4.71 -3.25
N MET A 99 18.19 -5.39 -2.72
CA MET A 99 18.22 -5.81 -1.31
C MET A 99 18.17 -4.63 -0.34
N ILE A 100 18.94 -3.56 -0.58
CA ILE A 100 18.89 -2.34 0.25
C ILE A 100 17.49 -1.71 0.18
N ILE A 101 16.94 -1.57 -1.03
CA ILE A 101 15.63 -0.95 -1.25
C ILE A 101 14.53 -1.73 -0.55
N ASP A 102 14.55 -3.06 -0.64
CA ASP A 102 13.58 -3.92 0.02
C ASP A 102 13.71 -3.85 1.55
N GLU A 103 14.94 -3.70 2.08
CA GLU A 103 15.14 -3.50 3.51
C GLU A 103 14.52 -2.19 4.01
N ILE A 104 14.71 -1.10 3.28
CA ILE A 104 14.12 0.21 3.59
C ILE A 104 12.59 0.14 3.53
N ARG A 105 12.05 -0.57 2.53
CA ARG A 105 10.60 -0.83 2.41
C ARG A 105 10.08 -1.63 3.59
N ASN A 106 10.79 -2.68 4.01
CA ASN A 106 10.41 -3.53 5.13
C ASN A 106 10.47 -2.78 6.46
N LYS A 107 11.47 -1.90 6.66
CA LYS A 107 11.53 -1.02 7.84
C LYS A 107 10.33 -0.09 7.91
N GLU A 108 9.96 0.55 6.80
CA GLU A 108 8.78 1.44 6.76
C GLU A 108 7.47 0.69 6.92
N ASP A 109 7.33 -0.51 6.35
CA ASP A 109 6.15 -1.33 6.59
C ASP A 109 6.07 -1.78 8.06
N SER A 110 7.22 -2.09 8.66
CA SER A 110 7.30 -2.48 10.08
C SER A 110 6.91 -1.34 11.01
N THR A 111 7.34 -0.10 10.75
CA THR A 111 6.92 1.06 11.55
C THR A 111 5.42 1.33 11.42
N ARG A 112 4.87 1.21 10.21
CA ARG A 112 3.42 1.34 9.97
C ARG A 112 2.63 0.28 10.70
N VAL A 113 3.06 -0.98 10.64
CA VAL A 113 2.40 -2.09 11.36
C VAL A 113 2.50 -1.88 12.87
N LYS A 114 3.66 -1.48 13.40
CA LYS A 114 3.82 -1.14 14.82
C LYS A 114 2.85 -0.04 15.26
N LYS A 115 2.73 1.04 14.46
CA LYS A 115 1.81 2.14 14.73
C LYS A 115 0.35 1.69 14.71
N ALA A 116 -0.05 0.89 13.72
CA ALA A 116 -1.40 0.36 13.61
C ALA A 116 -1.76 -0.55 14.80
N VAL A 117 -0.84 -1.43 15.21
CA VAL A 117 -1.03 -2.30 16.38
C VAL A 117 -1.13 -1.47 17.67
N GLN A 118 -0.29 -0.45 17.83
CA GLN A 118 -0.34 0.45 18.98
C GLN A 118 -1.67 1.21 19.06
N GLN A 119 -2.18 1.71 17.94
CA GLN A 119 -3.48 2.39 17.88
C GLN A 119 -4.63 1.44 18.21
N SER A 120 -4.56 0.16 17.80
CA SER A 120 -5.57 -0.83 18.18
C SER A 120 -5.55 -1.23 19.66
N ARG A 121 -4.45 -0.93 20.36
CA ARG A 121 -4.25 -1.18 21.80
C ARG A 121 -4.49 0.05 22.66
N GLN A 122 -4.94 1.16 22.09
CA GLN A 122 -5.45 2.24 22.91
C GLN A 122 -6.78 1.77 23.49
N ASP A 123 -6.74 1.34 24.76
CA ASP A 123 -7.90 1.21 25.64
C ASP A 123 -8.45 2.63 25.90
N ARG A 124 -8.90 3.31 24.85
CA ARG A 124 -9.77 4.45 25.05
C ARG A 124 -11.11 3.89 25.44
N ASP A 125 -11.68 4.43 26.50
CA ASP A 125 -13.01 4.06 26.92
C ASP A 125 -13.95 4.20 25.74
N ARG A 126 -14.71 3.14 25.47
CA ARG A 126 -15.65 3.09 24.35
C ARG A 126 -16.56 4.33 24.35
N GLU A 127 -16.94 4.78 25.55
CA GLU A 127 -17.74 5.99 25.77
C GLU A 127 -17.02 7.27 25.35
N GLU A 128 -15.72 7.40 25.63
CA GLU A 128 -14.93 8.56 25.20
C GLU A 128 -14.80 8.61 23.67
N LEU A 129 -14.66 7.45 23.02
CA LEU A 129 -14.66 7.35 21.55
C LEU A 129 -16.04 7.66 20.95
N GLU A 130 -17.11 7.12 21.53
CA GLU A 130 -18.49 7.35 21.08
C GLU A 130 -18.89 8.84 21.25
N THR A 131 -18.50 9.47 22.35
CA THR A 131 -18.70 10.92 22.56
C THR A 131 -17.90 11.76 21.58
N HIS A 132 -16.63 11.44 21.31
CA HIS A 132 -15.84 12.14 20.31
C HIS A 132 -16.40 11.97 18.89
N LEU A 133 -16.81 10.76 18.52
CA LEU A 133 -17.40 10.49 17.21
C LEU A 133 -18.72 11.24 17.05
N LYS A 134 -19.58 11.21 18.08
CA LYS A 134 -20.82 11.98 18.12
C LYS A 134 -20.53 13.47 18.03
N LYS A 135 -19.57 14.01 18.78
CA LYS A 135 -19.21 15.44 18.67
C LYS A 135 -18.69 15.83 17.28
N THR A 136 -17.93 14.96 16.63
CA THR A 136 -17.23 15.28 15.36
C THR A 136 -18.12 15.09 14.14
N TYR A 137 -18.99 14.09 14.15
CA TYR A 137 -19.79 13.68 13.00
C TYR A 137 -21.30 13.75 13.23
N SER A 138 -21.76 14.09 14.44
CA SER A 138 -23.17 14.46 14.62
C SER A 138 -23.37 15.83 14.04
N ASP A 139 -24.34 15.94 13.15
CA ASP A 139 -24.90 17.22 12.74
C ASP A 139 -26.01 17.58 13.75
N PRO A 140 -25.79 18.56 14.64
CA PRO A 140 -26.81 19.00 15.61
C PRO A 140 -27.99 19.69 14.93
N THR A 141 -27.81 20.15 13.68
CA THR A 141 -28.83 20.82 12.88
C THR A 141 -29.51 19.88 11.89
N ARG A 142 -29.26 18.57 11.97
CA ARG A 142 -29.85 17.56 11.08
C ARG A 142 -31.38 17.60 11.04
N GLU A 143 -32.01 17.95 12.17
CA GLU A 143 -33.47 18.05 12.28
C GLU A 143 -34.01 19.46 11.99
N ILE A 144 -33.13 20.44 11.80
CA ILE A 144 -33.53 21.77 11.36
C ILE A 144 -33.75 21.69 9.85
N PRO A 145 -34.97 21.99 9.35
CA PRO A 145 -35.20 22.09 7.92
C PRO A 145 -34.20 23.09 7.31
N LEU A 146 -33.49 22.65 6.27
CA LEU A 146 -32.61 23.53 5.51
C LEU A 146 -33.41 24.76 5.04
N GLU A 147 -32.77 25.93 5.10
CA GLU A 147 -33.36 27.16 4.57
C GLU A 147 -33.74 26.98 3.09
N GLU A 148 -34.80 27.67 2.68
CA GLU A 148 -35.31 27.60 1.32
C GLU A 148 -34.20 28.01 0.35
N THR A 149 -33.78 27.06 -0.51
CA THR A 149 -32.66 27.25 -1.44
C THR A 149 -33.03 28.21 -2.57
N THR A 150 -33.10 29.50 -2.26
CA THR A 150 -33.36 30.54 -3.25
C THR A 150 -32.18 30.66 -4.20
N GLY A 151 -32.42 30.51 -5.51
CA GLY A 151 -31.40 30.62 -6.57
C GLY A 151 -30.81 29.30 -7.07
N LEU A 152 -31.16 28.14 -6.50
CA LEU A 152 -30.83 26.85 -7.13
C LEU A 152 -31.80 26.57 -8.29
N VAL A 153 -31.26 26.48 -9.50
CA VAL A 153 -32.00 25.98 -10.65
C VAL A 153 -32.02 24.46 -10.56
N TRP A 154 -33.16 23.89 -10.14
CA TRP A 154 -33.37 22.46 -10.30
C TRP A 154 -33.28 22.13 -11.79
N PRO A 155 -32.45 21.14 -12.18
CA PRO A 155 -32.38 20.74 -13.58
C PRO A 155 -33.77 20.30 -14.04
N ALA A 156 -34.10 20.56 -15.31
CA ALA A 156 -35.30 20.02 -15.91
C ALA A 156 -35.35 18.51 -15.67
N ALA A 157 -36.53 17.98 -15.32
CA ALA A 157 -36.70 16.56 -15.09
C ALA A 157 -36.10 15.78 -16.26
N PRO A 158 -35.35 14.68 -16.00
CA PRO A 158 -34.72 13.94 -17.07
C PRO A 158 -35.78 13.49 -18.07
N GLY A 159 -35.60 13.86 -19.35
CA GLY A 159 -36.53 13.49 -20.42
C GLY A 159 -36.59 11.98 -20.67
N ILE A 160 -35.61 11.24 -20.16
CA ILE A 160 -35.54 9.78 -20.22
C ILE A 160 -35.90 9.26 -18.83
N LYS A 161 -37.02 8.55 -18.73
CA LYS A 161 -37.39 7.83 -17.50
C LYS A 161 -36.39 6.70 -17.26
N PHE A 162 -35.95 6.56 -16.01
CA PHE A 162 -35.17 5.40 -15.60
C PHE A 162 -36.00 4.13 -15.83
N ASP A 163 -35.42 3.13 -16.51
CA ASP A 163 -36.11 1.87 -16.73
C ASP A 163 -36.10 1.04 -15.43
N SER A 164 -37.20 1.12 -14.69
CA SER A 164 -37.38 0.41 -13.43
C SER A 164 -37.69 -1.08 -13.59
N LYS A 165 -37.72 -1.60 -14.82
CA LYS A 165 -37.96 -3.03 -15.05
C LYS A 165 -36.77 -3.84 -14.57
N PRO A 166 -37.01 -5.04 -14.00
CA PRO A 166 -35.92 -5.97 -13.73
C PRO A 166 -35.23 -6.33 -15.06
N PRO A 167 -33.89 -6.51 -15.05
CA PRO A 167 -33.14 -6.80 -16.26
C PRO A 167 -33.63 -8.11 -16.89
N SER A 168 -33.80 -8.10 -18.21
CA SER A 168 -34.16 -9.29 -18.97
C SER A 168 -32.99 -10.27 -19.03
N LEU A 169 -33.30 -11.54 -19.22
CA LEU A 169 -32.28 -12.60 -19.33
C LEU A 169 -31.29 -12.31 -20.47
N GLN A 170 -31.76 -11.73 -21.58
CA GLN A 170 -30.91 -11.35 -22.72
C GLN A 170 -29.94 -10.22 -22.36
N GLU A 171 -30.38 -9.19 -21.61
CA GLU A 171 -29.50 -8.12 -21.14
C GLU A 171 -28.44 -8.66 -20.18
N VAL A 172 -28.83 -9.56 -19.28
CA VAL A 172 -27.89 -10.23 -18.37
C VAL A 172 -26.86 -11.05 -19.17
N ILE A 173 -27.29 -11.85 -20.14
CA ILE A 173 -26.39 -12.61 -21.02
C ILE A 173 -25.45 -11.67 -21.79
N ALA A 174 -25.96 -10.58 -22.35
CA ALA A 174 -25.16 -9.62 -23.11
C ALA A 174 -24.08 -8.96 -22.23
N VAL A 175 -24.44 -8.57 -21.00
CA VAL A 175 -23.50 -8.02 -20.02
C VAL A 175 -22.46 -9.05 -19.61
N VAL A 176 -22.88 -10.30 -19.34
CA VAL A 176 -21.97 -11.40 -18.99
C VAL A 176 -21.00 -11.68 -20.13
N ASN A 177 -21.47 -11.80 -21.37
CA ASN A 177 -20.62 -12.04 -22.55
C ASN A 177 -19.65 -10.88 -22.80
N LYS A 178 -20.09 -9.63 -22.61
CA LYS A 178 -19.23 -8.45 -22.72
C LYS A 178 -18.15 -8.41 -21.64
N ALA A 179 -18.48 -8.79 -20.41
CA ALA A 179 -17.53 -8.89 -19.30
C ALA A 179 -16.52 -10.03 -19.53
N ARG A 180 -16.99 -11.19 -20.02
CA ARG A 180 -16.18 -12.36 -20.39
C ARG A 180 -15.09 -12.02 -21.42
N ALA A 181 -15.40 -11.20 -22.41
CA ALA A 181 -14.47 -10.85 -23.48
C ALA A 181 -13.29 -9.95 -23.05
N LYS A 182 -13.33 -9.35 -21.85
CA LYS A 182 -12.35 -8.33 -21.43
C LYS A 182 -11.73 -8.52 -20.03
N SER A 183 -12.08 -9.60 -19.31
CA SER A 183 -11.74 -9.73 -17.89
C SER A 183 -10.94 -10.98 -17.57
N ALA A 184 -9.88 -10.83 -16.75
CA ALA A 184 -9.23 -11.95 -16.08
C ALA A 184 -10.14 -12.51 -14.96
N PRO A 185 -10.03 -13.81 -14.61
CA PRO A 185 -10.83 -14.42 -13.55
C PRO A 185 -10.77 -13.62 -12.24
N GLY A 186 -11.92 -13.47 -11.58
CA GLY A 186 -12.00 -12.81 -10.29
C GLY A 186 -11.24 -13.56 -9.17
N PRO A 187 -11.14 -12.97 -7.96
CA PRO A 187 -10.35 -13.52 -6.84
C PRO A 187 -10.72 -14.94 -6.40
N ASN A 188 -11.93 -15.40 -6.73
CA ASN A 188 -12.42 -16.74 -6.42
C ASN A 188 -11.88 -17.83 -7.38
N GLY A 189 -11.11 -17.45 -8.41
CA GLY A 189 -10.45 -18.37 -9.32
C GLY A 189 -11.36 -19.13 -10.29
N VAL A 190 -12.67 -18.85 -10.27
CA VAL A 190 -13.63 -19.47 -11.20
C VAL A 190 -13.41 -18.87 -12.60
N PRO A 191 -13.01 -19.69 -13.58
CA PRO A 191 -12.85 -19.22 -14.96
C PRO A 191 -14.21 -18.92 -15.56
N TYR A 192 -14.29 -17.88 -16.39
CA TYR A 192 -15.55 -17.51 -17.04
C TYR A 192 -15.87 -18.37 -18.28
N LEU A 193 -15.02 -19.32 -18.63
CA LEU A 193 -15.23 -20.28 -19.70
C LEU A 193 -15.95 -21.52 -19.15
N PRO A 194 -16.96 -22.07 -19.85
CA PRO A 194 -17.51 -23.38 -19.51
C PRO A 194 -16.46 -24.48 -19.72
N GLN A 195 -16.49 -25.52 -18.88
CA GLN A 195 -15.77 -26.78 -19.12
C GLN A 195 -16.47 -27.60 -20.19
#